data_AF-A4SAK5-F1
#
_entry.id   AF-A4SAK5-F1
#
_cell.length_a   1.000
_cell.length_b   1.000
_cell.length_c   1.000
_cell.angle_alpha   90.00
_cell.angle_beta   90.00
_cell.angle_gamma   90.00
#
_symmetry.space_group_name_H-M   'P 1'
#
loop_
_entity.id
_entity.type
_entity.pdbx_description
1 polymer ?
#
loop_
_entity_poly.entity_id
_entity_poly.type
_entity_poly.pdbx_seq_one_letter_code
_entity_poly.pdbx_strand_id
1 'polypeptide(L)'
;MAMVMARAENARALLQPNDEEDEAFLAKARENRAQRIQSEVAKEKKYVNDTGYKQDEPTAKVQLAVYKLSKSGAQIASGNLSDAASELGKGDWVTYAVDGAKALNASSDGSDFASSVKALEKACENGDDAAAKSAYRASAEALKALAASAGVADKLRLL
;
A
#
# COMPACT_ATOMS: atom_id res chain seq x y z
N MET A 1 55.63 24.14 -23.30
CA MET A 1 55.82 24.11 -21.83
C MET A 1 55.25 25.41 -21.28
N ALA A 2 54.20 25.49 -20.47
CA ALA A 2 53.24 24.51 -19.97
C ALA A 2 51.91 25.27 -19.83
N MET A 3 50.81 24.63 -20.22
CA MET A 3 49.43 25.07 -20.05
C MET A 3 49.00 24.69 -18.63
N VAL A 4 48.58 25.66 -17.80
CA VAL A 4 47.92 25.37 -16.52
C VAL A 4 46.76 26.34 -16.29
N MET A 5 45.58 25.80 -16.59
CA MET A 5 44.32 25.86 -15.83
C MET A 5 43.79 27.24 -15.43
N ALA A 6 42.82 27.71 -16.21
CA ALA A 6 41.79 28.64 -15.73
C ALA A 6 41.10 28.03 -14.49
N ARG A 7 41.17 28.74 -13.36
CA ARG A 7 40.34 28.43 -12.20
C ARG A 7 38.89 28.68 -12.60
N ALA A 8 38.09 27.62 -12.62
CA ALA A 8 36.64 27.73 -12.65
C ALA A 8 36.21 28.48 -11.38
N GLU A 9 35.78 29.73 -11.56
CA GLU A 9 35.07 30.45 -10.52
C GLU A 9 33.82 29.65 -10.18
N ASN A 10 33.69 29.29 -8.90
CA ASN A 10 32.50 28.65 -8.37
C ASN A 10 31.28 29.48 -8.76
N ALA A 11 30.46 28.96 -9.68
CA ALA A 11 29.11 29.41 -9.90
C ALA A 11 28.28 29.10 -8.64
N ARG A 12 28.45 29.94 -7.62
CA ARG A 12 27.48 30.09 -6.55
C ARG A 12 26.24 30.70 -7.18
N ALA A 13 25.31 29.84 -7.59
CA ALA A 13 23.92 30.23 -7.74
C ALA A 13 23.46 30.75 -6.37
N LEU A 14 23.52 32.07 -6.20
CA LEU A 14 22.86 32.79 -5.13
C LEU A 14 21.36 32.75 -5.44
N LEU A 15 20.72 31.62 -5.12
CA LEU A 15 19.29 31.63 -4.88
C LEU A 15 19.08 32.47 -3.63
N GLN A 16 18.44 33.62 -3.80
CA GLN A 16 17.99 34.44 -2.68
C GLN A 16 17.03 33.58 -1.84
N PRO A 17 17.13 33.60 -0.50
CA PRO A 17 16.18 32.91 0.35
C PRO A 17 14.86 33.68 0.25
N ASN A 18 13.98 33.24 -0.64
CA ASN A 18 12.62 33.73 -0.76
C ASN A 18 11.69 32.56 -0.39
N ASP A 19 11.61 32.31 0.92
CA ASP A 19 10.95 31.14 1.53
C ASP A 19 9.41 31.18 1.48
N GLU A 20 8.78 32.09 0.74
CA GLU A 20 7.31 32.24 0.70
C GLU A 20 6.64 31.63 -0.54
N GLU A 21 7.34 31.48 -1.67
CA GLU A 21 6.73 30.94 -2.91
C GLU A 21 6.73 29.40 -2.97
N ASP A 22 7.69 28.74 -2.30
CA ASP A 22 7.82 27.27 -2.30
C ASP A 22 6.80 26.57 -1.38
N GLU A 23 6.43 27.18 -0.25
CA GLU A 23 5.39 26.63 0.64
C GLU A 23 4.00 26.68 0.00
N ALA A 24 3.68 27.74 -0.75
CA ALA A 24 2.40 27.88 -1.44
C ALA A 24 2.24 26.84 -2.56
N PHE A 25 3.31 26.53 -3.30
CA PHE A 25 3.29 25.49 -4.34
C PHE A 25 3.17 24.07 -3.75
N LEU A 26 3.83 23.80 -2.62
CA LEU A 26 3.71 22.52 -1.91
C LEU A 26 2.33 22.32 -1.28
N ALA A 27 1.72 23.35 -0.70
CA ALA A 27 0.36 23.31 -0.18
C ALA A 27 -0.66 23.07 -1.28
N LYS A 28 -0.55 23.79 -2.41
CA LYS A 28 -1.44 23.66 -3.57
C LYS A 28 -1.29 22.30 -4.27
N ALA A 29 -0.09 21.70 -4.28
CA ALA A 29 0.13 20.35 -4.80
C ALA A 29 -0.47 19.26 -3.88
N ARG A 30 -0.37 19.44 -2.55
CA ARG A 30 -1.02 18.55 -1.57
C ARG A 30 -2.54 18.65 -1.63
N GLU A 31 -3.08 19.85 -1.79
CA GLU A 31 -4.51 20.11 -1.90
C GLU A 31 -5.08 19.54 -3.21
N ASN A 32 -4.40 19.70 -4.35
CA ASN A 32 -4.79 19.05 -5.60
C ASN A 32 -4.73 17.52 -5.53
N ARG A 33 -3.76 16.95 -4.80
CA ARG A 33 -3.67 15.50 -4.60
C ARG A 33 -4.76 14.98 -3.67
N ALA A 34 -5.07 15.70 -2.59
CA ALA A 34 -6.16 15.39 -1.68
C ALA A 34 -7.53 15.51 -2.36
N GLN A 35 -7.75 16.55 -3.15
CA GLN A 35 -8.97 16.73 -3.96
C GLN A 35 -9.11 15.64 -5.01
N ARG A 36 -8.03 15.22 -5.68
CA ARG A 36 -8.06 14.07 -6.60
C ARG A 36 -8.43 12.79 -5.86
N ILE A 37 -7.80 12.48 -4.73
CA ILE A 37 -8.10 11.28 -3.93
C ILE A 37 -9.55 11.32 -3.42
N GLN A 38 -10.03 12.45 -2.92
CA GLN A 38 -11.42 12.59 -2.48
C GLN A 38 -12.41 12.53 -3.64
N SER A 39 -12.07 13.05 -4.82
CA SER A 39 -12.92 12.98 -6.01
C SER A 39 -13.03 11.55 -6.55
N GLU A 40 -11.95 10.76 -6.48
CA GLU A 40 -11.96 9.36 -6.88
C GLU A 40 -12.71 8.50 -5.84
N VAL A 41 -12.50 8.73 -4.54
CA VAL A 41 -13.27 8.07 -3.47
C VAL A 41 -14.77 8.43 -3.53
N ALA A 42 -15.11 9.67 -3.89
CA ALA A 42 -16.50 10.09 -4.07
C ALA A 42 -17.15 9.49 -5.32
N LYS A 43 -16.39 9.34 -6.42
CA LYS A 43 -16.85 8.64 -7.63
C LYS A 43 -17.00 7.14 -7.38
N GLU A 44 -16.08 6.51 -6.65
CA GLU A 44 -16.18 5.10 -6.21
C GLU A 44 -17.43 4.89 -5.34
N LYS A 45 -17.68 5.76 -4.34
CA LYS A 45 -18.90 5.71 -3.53
C LYS A 45 -20.18 5.94 -4.33
N LYS A 46 -20.15 6.79 -5.37
CA LYS A 46 -21.32 7.02 -6.25
C LYS A 46 -21.60 5.83 -7.17
N TYR A 47 -20.57 5.24 -7.76
CA TYR A 47 -20.71 4.08 -8.65
C TYR A 47 -21.21 2.83 -7.90
N VAL A 48 -20.85 2.71 -6.61
CA VAL A 48 -21.30 1.66 -5.70
C VAL A 48 -22.78 1.78 -5.33
N ASN A 49 -23.32 3.00 -5.22
CA ASN A 49 -24.72 3.20 -4.80
C ASN A 49 -25.75 3.13 -5.96
N ASP A 50 -25.38 3.49 -7.19
CA ASP A 50 -26.33 3.56 -8.32
C ASP A 50 -26.62 2.21 -9.00
N THR A 51 -25.82 1.17 -8.73
CA THR A 51 -25.92 -0.12 -9.45
C THR A 51 -26.73 -1.20 -8.72
N GLY A 52 -27.32 -0.90 -7.56
CA GLY A 52 -28.08 -1.90 -6.79
C GLY A 52 -27.25 -3.08 -6.27
N TYR A 53 -25.93 -3.06 -6.47
CA TYR A 53 -24.99 -3.93 -5.76
C TYR A 53 -24.97 -3.49 -4.31
N LYS A 54 -25.74 -4.19 -3.46
CA LYS A 54 -25.38 -4.27 -2.04
C LYS A 54 -23.91 -4.67 -2.03
N GLN A 55 -23.03 -3.77 -1.62
CA GLN A 55 -21.63 -4.11 -1.39
C GLN A 55 -21.67 -5.36 -0.51
N ASP A 56 -21.14 -6.46 -1.04
CA ASP A 56 -20.82 -7.61 -0.23
C ASP A 56 -19.68 -7.15 0.69
N GLU A 57 -20.06 -6.42 1.74
CA GLU A 57 -19.16 -5.76 2.69
C GLU A 57 -18.15 -6.75 3.27
N PRO A 58 -18.54 -8.00 3.62
CA PRO A 58 -17.58 -9.05 3.97
C PRO A 58 -16.55 -9.33 2.87
N THR A 59 -16.98 -9.51 1.61
CA THR A 59 -16.04 -9.73 0.49
C THR A 59 -15.16 -8.51 0.23
N ALA A 60 -15.69 -7.30 0.38
CA ALA A 60 -14.92 -6.06 0.22
C ALA A 60 -13.79 -5.95 1.26
N LYS A 61 -14.02 -6.42 2.49
CA LYS A 61 -12.98 -6.48 3.54
C LYS A 61 -11.86 -7.45 3.18
N VAL A 62 -12.19 -8.62 2.60
CA VAL A 62 -11.17 -9.57 2.09
C VAL A 62 -10.44 -8.98 0.88
N GLN A 63 -11.14 -8.28 -0.01
CA GLN A 63 -10.54 -7.60 -1.17
C GLN A 63 -9.56 -6.49 -0.76
N LEU A 64 -9.81 -5.79 0.35
CA LEU A 64 -8.87 -4.80 0.90
C LEU A 64 -7.50 -5.44 1.22
N ALA A 65 -7.49 -6.67 1.75
CA ALA A 65 -6.24 -7.39 1.98
C ALA A 65 -5.49 -7.72 0.69
N VAL A 66 -6.20 -8.07 -0.39
CA VAL A 66 -5.58 -8.28 -1.71
C VAL A 66 -4.92 -6.99 -2.21
N TYR A 67 -5.61 -5.85 -2.08
CA TYR A 67 -5.05 -4.55 -2.46
C TYR A 67 -3.79 -4.21 -1.65
N LYS A 68 -3.85 -4.39 -0.33
CA LYS A 68 -2.75 -4.10 0.59
C LYS A 68 -1.52 -4.96 0.30
N LEU A 69 -1.70 -6.26 0.09
CA LEU A 69 -0.62 -7.15 -0.30
C LEU A 69 -0.07 -6.79 -1.69
N SER A 70 -0.92 -6.55 -2.70
CA SER A 70 -0.44 -6.18 -4.04
C SER A 70 0.45 -4.93 -4.00
N LYS A 71 0.02 -3.91 -3.24
CA LYS A 71 0.79 -2.67 -3.10
C LYS A 71 2.10 -2.86 -2.35
N SER A 72 2.11 -3.61 -1.24
CA SER A 72 3.36 -3.88 -0.51
C SER A 72 4.29 -4.80 -1.32
N GLY A 73 3.74 -5.77 -2.05
CA GLY A 73 4.46 -6.63 -2.97
C GLY A 73 5.18 -5.87 -4.08
N ALA A 74 4.54 -4.85 -4.67
CA ALA A 74 5.17 -3.96 -5.64
C ALA A 74 6.35 -3.17 -5.05
N GLN A 75 6.24 -2.72 -3.80
CA GLN A 75 7.33 -2.04 -3.10
C GLN A 75 8.47 -2.99 -2.77
N ILE A 76 8.19 -4.20 -2.29
CA ILE A 76 9.20 -5.25 -2.03
C ILE A 76 9.92 -5.63 -3.32
N ALA A 77 9.20 -5.81 -4.43
CA ALA A 77 9.79 -6.10 -5.73
C ALA A 77 10.73 -4.98 -6.22
N SER A 78 10.44 -3.74 -5.83
CA SER A 78 11.25 -2.56 -6.15
C SER A 78 12.38 -2.30 -5.15
N GLY A 79 12.53 -3.12 -4.10
CA GLY A 79 13.51 -2.94 -3.03
C GLY A 79 13.14 -1.87 -1.98
N ASN A 80 11.95 -1.29 -2.06
CA ASN A 80 11.47 -0.22 -1.17
C ASN A 80 10.85 -0.82 0.11
N LEU A 81 11.65 -1.50 0.93
CA LEU A 81 11.16 -2.22 2.10
C LEU A 81 10.55 -1.30 3.17
N SER A 82 11.07 -0.08 3.34
CA SER A 82 10.50 0.90 4.27
C SER A 82 9.09 1.38 3.85
N ASP A 83 8.86 1.57 2.56
CA ASP A 83 7.54 1.91 2.02
C ASP A 83 6.56 0.72 2.14
N ALA A 84 7.06 -0.49 1.95
CA ALA A 84 6.29 -1.72 2.17
C ALA A 84 5.85 -1.85 3.63
N ALA A 85 6.76 -1.69 4.60
CA ALA A 85 6.44 -1.68 6.03
C ALA A 85 5.40 -0.60 6.37
N SER A 86 5.61 0.62 5.86
CA SER A 86 4.69 1.73 6.05
C SER A 86 3.29 1.45 5.47
N GLU A 87 3.17 0.68 4.39
CA GLU A 87 1.86 0.33 3.82
C GLU A 87 1.16 -0.78 4.62
N LEU A 88 1.94 -1.75 5.11
CA LEU A 88 1.47 -2.90 5.89
C LEU A 88 0.97 -2.47 7.28
N GLY A 89 1.67 -1.56 7.95
CA GLY A 89 1.30 -1.05 9.28
C GLY A 89 0.15 -0.03 9.28
N LYS A 90 -0.42 0.32 8.12
CA LYS A 90 -1.52 1.31 8.03
C LYS A 90 -2.88 0.67 8.30
N GLY A 91 -3.36 0.86 9.53
CA GLY A 91 -4.73 0.58 9.96
C GLY A 91 -5.04 -0.91 10.13
N ASP A 92 -6.29 -1.22 10.48
CA ASP A 92 -6.70 -2.55 10.94
C ASP A 92 -7.18 -3.49 9.81
N TRP A 93 -6.62 -3.34 8.61
CA TRP A 93 -7.07 -4.06 7.41
C TRP A 93 -6.95 -5.58 7.52
N VAL A 94 -5.96 -6.09 8.28
CA VAL A 94 -5.81 -7.52 8.57
C VAL A 94 -7.01 -8.02 9.38
N THR A 95 -7.36 -7.31 10.45
CA THR A 95 -8.53 -7.61 11.29
C THR A 95 -9.80 -7.57 10.46
N TYR A 96 -9.99 -6.53 9.64
CA TYR A 96 -11.17 -6.43 8.78
C TYR A 96 -11.27 -7.60 7.80
N ALA A 97 -10.17 -8.02 7.18
CA ALA A 97 -10.17 -9.16 6.26
C ALA A 97 -10.54 -10.47 6.97
N VAL A 98 -10.04 -10.70 8.20
CA VAL A 98 -10.41 -11.85 9.02
C VAL A 98 -11.89 -11.80 9.42
N ASP A 99 -12.38 -10.65 9.87
CA ASP A 99 -13.79 -10.47 10.24
C ASP A 99 -14.72 -10.62 9.03
N GLY A 100 -14.31 -10.13 7.87
CA GLY A 100 -15.01 -10.32 6.60
C GLY A 100 -15.09 -11.79 6.22
N ALA A 101 -13.97 -12.52 6.30
CA ALA A 101 -13.95 -13.96 6.05
C ALA A 101 -14.86 -14.72 7.05
N LYS A 102 -14.84 -14.36 8.34
CA LYS A 102 -15.72 -14.95 9.36
C LYS A 102 -17.20 -14.67 9.09
N ALA A 103 -17.55 -13.45 8.68
CA ALA A 103 -18.92 -13.10 8.28
C ALA A 103 -19.40 -13.90 7.05
N LEU A 104 -18.46 -14.45 6.27
CA LEU A 104 -18.71 -15.36 5.14
C LEU A 104 -18.65 -16.85 5.54
N ASN A 105 -18.61 -17.17 6.84
CA ASN A 105 -18.51 -18.52 7.38
C ASN A 105 -17.20 -19.24 7.02
N ALA A 106 -16.09 -18.51 6.94
CA ALA A 106 -14.76 -19.11 6.83
C ALA A 106 -14.54 -20.16 7.93
N SER A 107 -14.04 -21.33 7.53
CA SER A 107 -13.62 -22.36 8.48
C SER A 107 -12.26 -22.07 9.13
N SER A 108 -11.46 -21.18 8.53
CA SER A 108 -10.21 -20.67 9.11
C SER A 108 -10.48 -19.50 10.06
N ASP A 109 -9.75 -19.45 11.17
CA ASP A 109 -9.80 -18.32 12.12
C ASP A 109 -8.97 -17.10 11.67
N GLY A 110 -8.23 -17.23 10.56
CA GLY A 110 -7.36 -16.20 9.99
C GLY A 110 -6.01 -16.03 10.69
N SER A 111 -5.65 -16.90 11.65
CA SER A 111 -4.42 -16.78 12.43
C SER A 111 -3.15 -16.92 11.59
N ASP A 112 -3.13 -17.83 10.61
CA ASP A 112 -2.01 -17.99 9.67
C ASP A 112 -1.81 -16.74 8.80
N PHE A 113 -2.91 -16.14 8.34
CA PHE A 113 -2.87 -14.91 7.56
C PHE A 113 -2.35 -13.75 8.41
N ALA A 114 -2.89 -13.55 9.62
CA ALA A 114 -2.42 -12.48 10.50
C ALA A 114 -0.95 -12.65 10.90
N SER A 115 -0.53 -13.88 11.21
CA SER A 115 0.85 -14.18 11.64
C SER A 115 1.85 -13.99 10.51
N SER A 116 1.52 -14.43 9.29
CA SER A 116 2.38 -14.24 8.12
C SER A 116 2.52 -12.76 7.75
N VAL A 117 1.44 -11.97 7.81
CA VAL A 117 1.50 -10.51 7.56
C VAL A 117 2.38 -9.80 8.60
N LYS A 118 2.29 -10.20 9.87
CA LYS A 118 3.18 -9.66 10.92
C LYS A 118 4.65 -10.02 10.69
N ALA A 119 4.93 -11.24 10.21
CA ALA A 119 6.28 -11.64 9.82
C ALA A 119 6.79 -10.82 8.62
N LEU A 120 5.92 -10.55 7.65
CA LEU A 120 6.21 -9.71 6.48
C LEU A 120 6.54 -8.26 6.89
N GLU A 121 5.71 -7.67 7.74
CA GLU A 121 5.95 -6.32 8.28
C GLU A 121 7.32 -6.23 8.95
N LYS A 122 7.61 -7.17 9.87
CA LYS A 122 8.90 -7.23 10.57
C LYS A 122 10.09 -7.42 9.62
N ALA A 123 9.95 -8.25 8.58
CA ALA A 123 11.00 -8.45 7.59
C ALA A 123 11.27 -7.16 6.79
N CYS A 124 10.22 -6.44 6.42
CA CYS A 124 10.33 -5.14 5.76
C CYS A 124 10.96 -4.08 6.67
N GLU A 125 10.59 -4.02 7.95
CA GLU A 125 11.18 -3.12 8.95
C GLU A 125 12.67 -3.37 9.18
N ASN A 126 13.07 -4.64 9.19
CA ASN A 126 14.48 -5.05 9.36
C ASN A 126 15.31 -4.85 8.09
N GLY A 127 14.70 -4.50 6.95
CA GLY A 127 15.39 -4.40 5.67
C GLY A 127 15.86 -5.75 5.10
N ASP A 128 15.27 -6.87 5.54
CA ASP A 128 15.63 -8.21 5.08
C ASP A 128 14.83 -8.57 3.83
N ASP A 129 15.41 -8.30 2.65
CA ASP A 129 14.77 -8.54 1.35
C ASP A 129 14.39 -10.02 1.12
N ALA A 130 15.26 -10.96 1.53
CA ALA A 130 15.01 -12.38 1.35
C ALA A 130 13.85 -12.85 2.24
N ALA A 131 13.86 -12.45 3.51
CA ALA A 131 12.77 -12.75 4.43
C ALA A 131 11.47 -12.06 4.00
N ALA A 132 11.52 -10.82 3.52
CA ALA A 132 10.34 -10.08 3.07
C ALA A 132 9.68 -10.76 1.87
N LYS A 133 10.46 -11.19 0.86
CA LYS A 133 9.93 -11.94 -0.29
C LYS A 133 9.33 -13.28 0.11
N SER A 134 9.97 -13.99 1.05
CA SER A 134 9.46 -15.26 1.57
C SER A 134 8.16 -15.07 2.36
N ALA A 135 8.13 -14.10 3.27
CA ALA A 135 6.95 -13.78 4.08
C ALA A 135 5.79 -13.25 3.22
N TYR A 136 6.09 -12.51 2.16
CA TYR A 136 5.08 -12.03 1.21
C TYR A 136 4.33 -13.19 0.54
N ARG A 137 5.06 -14.21 0.08
CA ARG A 137 4.46 -15.43 -0.50
C ARG A 137 3.59 -16.14 0.53
N ALA A 138 4.09 -16.31 1.75
CA ALA A 138 3.33 -16.92 2.84
C ALA A 138 2.03 -16.15 3.15
N SER A 139 2.07 -14.81 3.19
CA SER A 139 0.88 -13.98 3.37
C SER A 139 -0.11 -14.10 2.22
N ALA A 140 0.36 -14.15 0.97
CA ALA A 140 -0.49 -14.32 -0.19
C ALA A 140 -1.17 -15.71 -0.22
N GLU A 141 -0.43 -16.76 0.12
CA GLU A 141 -0.96 -18.12 0.23
C GLU A 141 -1.98 -18.25 1.36
N ALA A 142 -1.67 -17.68 2.53
CA ALA A 142 -2.59 -17.67 3.66
C ALA A 142 -3.87 -16.87 3.37
N LEU A 143 -3.76 -15.73 2.68
CA LEU A 143 -4.93 -14.96 2.23
C LEU A 143 -5.78 -15.78 1.23
N LYS A 144 -5.13 -16.48 0.29
CA LYS A 144 -5.83 -17.35 -0.65
C LYS A 144 -6.57 -18.49 0.06
N ALA A 145 -5.94 -19.12 1.05
CA ALA A 145 -6.57 -20.16 1.87
C ALA A 145 -7.75 -19.61 2.68
N LEU A 146 -7.59 -18.43 3.30
CA LEU A 146 -8.67 -17.75 4.02
C LEU A 146 -9.86 -17.44 3.10
N ALA A 147 -9.59 -16.86 1.93
CA ALA A 147 -10.61 -16.55 0.93
C ALA A 147 -11.31 -17.79 0.36
N ALA A 148 -10.58 -18.89 0.17
CA ALA A 148 -11.14 -20.18 -0.26
C ALA A 148 -12.05 -20.76 0.83
N SER A 149 -11.64 -20.70 2.10
CA SER A 149 -12.45 -21.15 3.22
C SER A 149 -13.75 -20.34 3.39
N ALA A 150 -13.73 -19.07 2.99
CA ALA A 150 -14.88 -18.17 2.97
C ALA A 150 -15.75 -18.30 1.69
N GLY A 151 -15.36 -19.11 0.71
CA GLY A 151 -16.10 -19.26 -0.56
C GLY A 151 -16.07 -18.02 -1.45
N VAL A 152 -15.06 -17.16 -1.31
CA VAL A 152 -14.95 -15.90 -2.07
C VAL A 152 -13.69 -15.79 -2.92
N ALA A 153 -12.83 -16.81 -2.94
CA ALA A 153 -11.60 -16.81 -3.74
C ALA A 153 -11.83 -16.41 -5.21
N ASP A 154 -12.87 -16.93 -5.85
CA ASP A 154 -13.19 -16.64 -7.26
C ASP A 154 -13.84 -15.26 -7.48
N LYS A 155 -14.23 -14.58 -6.40
CA LYS A 155 -14.80 -13.23 -6.42
C LYS A 155 -13.75 -12.15 -6.22
N LEU A 156 -12.56 -12.52 -5.78
CA LEU A 156 -11.47 -11.58 -5.55
C LEU A 156 -10.82 -11.18 -6.87
N ARG A 157 -10.65 -9.88 -7.07
CA ARG A 157 -9.94 -9.34 -8.22
C ARG A 157 -8.46 -9.18 -7.87
N LEU A 158 -7.62 -9.91 -8.59
CA LEU A 158 -6.19 -9.60 -8.68
C LEU A 158 -6.05 -8.36 -9.56
N LEU A 159 -5.39 -7.33 -9.03
CA LEU A 159 -5.04 -6.12 -9.78
C LEU A 159 -3.84 -6.41 -10.67
#